data_AF-A0A497SUG1-F1
#
_entry.id   AF-A0A497SUG1-F1
#
_cell.length_a   1.000
_cell.length_b   1.000
_cell.length_c   1.000
_cell.angle_alpha   90.00
_cell.angle_beta   90.00
_cell.angle_gamma   90.00
#
_symmetry.space_group_name_H-M   'P 1'
#
loop_
_entity.id
_entity.type
_entity.pdbx_description
1 polymer ?
#
loop_
_entity_poly.entity_id
_entity_poly.type
_entity_poly.pdbx_seq_one_letter_code
_entity_poly.pdbx_strand_id
1 'polypeptide(L)'
;MKVKNIWKNIEKIEEIERSGKPDGIEEKMVEMVSNEPNWEEVLNYVVSEEGMDPWQIDIVKLANAFASFIQRLGEMDFKIPAKLIIIAAILLRLKVEVLMYEEEEEETIELENIEEMKIDIDLSKIPDIQAPIKR
;
A
#
# COMPACT_ATOMS: atom_id res chain seq x y z
N MET A 1 -0.48 -54.35 -14.92
CA MET A 1 0.40 -53.36 -15.56
C MET A 1 -0.09 -51.90 -15.36
N LYS A 2 -0.57 -51.52 -14.15
CA LYS A 2 -1.03 -50.15 -13.83
C LYS A 2 -0.15 -49.40 -12.82
N VAL A 3 0.70 -50.11 -12.08
CA VAL A 3 1.47 -49.52 -10.98
C VAL A 3 2.62 -48.63 -11.50
N LYS A 4 3.29 -49.04 -12.58
CA LYS A 4 4.41 -48.28 -13.20
C LYS A 4 4.02 -46.87 -13.70
N ASN A 5 2.75 -46.64 -14.04
CA ASN A 5 2.27 -45.35 -14.52
C ASN A 5 1.92 -44.38 -13.39
N ILE A 6 1.65 -44.90 -12.19
CA ILE A 6 1.30 -44.07 -11.03
C ILE A 6 2.57 -43.41 -10.49
N TRP A 7 3.67 -44.16 -10.37
CA TRP A 7 4.97 -43.62 -9.92
C TRP A 7 5.54 -42.57 -10.87
N LYS A 8 5.40 -42.75 -12.19
CA LYS A 8 5.76 -41.74 -13.18
C LYS A 8 4.91 -40.47 -13.09
N ASN A 9 3.66 -40.59 -12.63
CA ASN A 9 2.79 -39.44 -12.45
C ASN A 9 3.12 -38.72 -11.15
N ILE A 10 3.48 -39.45 -10.09
CA ILE A 10 3.93 -38.89 -8.81
C ILE A 10 5.24 -38.11 -8.99
N GLU A 11 6.23 -38.66 -9.69
CA GLU A 11 7.48 -37.93 -10.00
C GLU A 11 7.19 -36.66 -10.81
N LYS A 12 6.23 -36.70 -11.74
CA LYS A 12 5.84 -35.55 -12.56
C LYS A 12 5.04 -34.50 -11.77
N ILE A 13 4.28 -34.93 -10.76
CA ILE A 13 3.55 -34.04 -9.83
C ILE A 13 4.54 -33.41 -8.85
N GLU A 14 5.53 -34.15 -8.35
CA GLU A 14 6.64 -33.62 -7.54
C GLU A 14 7.54 -32.68 -8.36
N GLU A 15 7.73 -32.90 -9.66
CA GLU A 15 8.44 -31.98 -10.56
C GLU A 15 7.64 -30.68 -10.81
N ILE A 16 6.31 -30.76 -10.85
CA ILE A 16 5.42 -29.60 -10.96
C ILE A 16 5.37 -28.83 -9.63
N GLU A 17 5.35 -29.50 -8.48
CA GLU A 17 5.49 -28.84 -7.16
C GLU A 17 6.89 -28.23 -6.97
N ARG A 18 7.95 -28.87 -7.46
CA ARG A 18 9.31 -28.30 -7.51
C ARG A 18 9.48 -27.19 -8.55
N SER A 19 8.52 -26.99 -9.46
CA SER A 19 8.49 -25.82 -10.35
C SER A 19 8.04 -24.56 -9.61
N GLY A 20 7.46 -24.68 -8.41
CA GLY A 20 7.42 -23.64 -7.38
C GLY A 20 8.76 -23.51 -6.66
N LYS A 21 9.87 -23.61 -7.40
CA LYS A 21 11.18 -23.27 -6.85
C LYS A 21 11.16 -21.76 -6.64
N PRO A 22 11.41 -21.27 -5.41
CA PRO A 22 11.42 -19.85 -5.15
C PRO A 22 12.36 -19.19 -6.15
N ASP A 23 11.86 -18.18 -6.86
CA ASP A 23 12.75 -17.29 -7.61
C ASP A 23 13.87 -16.85 -6.65
N GLY A 24 15.12 -16.68 -7.10
CA GLY A 24 16.24 -16.41 -6.17
C GLY A 24 16.03 -15.22 -5.22
N ILE A 25 15.08 -14.35 -5.58
CA ILE A 25 14.49 -13.27 -4.77
C ILE A 25 13.80 -13.81 -3.51
N GLU A 26 12.92 -14.81 -3.64
CA GLU A 26 12.16 -15.44 -2.55
C GLU A 26 13.04 -16.23 -1.59
N GLU A 27 14.05 -16.94 -2.11
CA GLU A 27 15.06 -17.61 -1.28
C GLU A 27 15.80 -16.62 -0.36
N LYS A 28 16.14 -15.44 -0.89
CA LYS A 28 16.76 -14.35 -0.13
C LYS A 28 15.80 -13.74 0.90
N MET A 29 14.52 -13.56 0.56
CA MET A 29 13.49 -13.07 1.49
C MET A 29 13.34 -13.98 2.71
N VAL A 30 13.32 -15.29 2.47
CA VAL A 30 13.25 -16.32 3.50
C VAL A 30 14.48 -16.31 4.39
N GLU A 31 15.67 -16.18 3.81
CA GLU A 31 16.93 -16.12 4.54
C GLU A 31 16.97 -14.93 5.51
N MET A 32 16.56 -13.74 5.04
CA MET A 32 16.52 -12.50 5.84
C MET A 32 15.55 -12.57 7.03
N VAL A 33 14.48 -13.37 6.92
CA VAL A 33 13.48 -13.53 7.98
C VAL A 33 13.84 -14.65 8.97
N SER A 34 14.57 -15.67 8.49
CA SER A 34 14.92 -16.85 9.29
C SER A 34 16.12 -16.63 10.21
N ASN A 35 17.14 -15.89 9.75
CA ASN A 35 18.22 -15.41 10.59
C ASN A 35 17.76 -14.12 11.29
N GLU A 36 18.15 -13.89 12.55
CA GLU A 36 17.68 -12.80 13.43
C GLU A 36 17.04 -11.62 12.67
N PRO A 37 15.70 -11.46 12.70
CA PRO A 37 15.02 -10.64 11.73
C PRO A 37 15.40 -9.16 11.88
N ASN A 38 16.32 -8.73 11.02
CA ASN A 38 16.76 -7.36 10.95
C ASN A 38 15.80 -6.59 10.05
N TRP A 39 14.79 -6.03 10.68
CA TRP A 39 13.79 -5.20 10.03
C TRP A 39 14.37 -4.06 9.17
N GLU A 40 15.57 -3.56 9.50
CA GLU A 40 16.26 -2.53 8.71
C GLU A 40 16.72 -3.08 7.37
N GLU A 41 17.26 -4.30 7.35
CA GLU A 41 17.67 -4.98 6.12
C GLU A 41 16.47 -5.27 5.23
N VAL A 42 15.34 -5.69 5.83
CA VAL A 42 14.09 -5.90 5.10
C VAL A 42 13.58 -4.60 4.47
N LEU A 43 13.62 -3.49 5.21
CA LEU A 43 13.23 -2.18 4.68
C LEU A 43 14.16 -1.72 3.55
N ASN A 44 15.47 -1.81 3.75
CA ASN A 44 16.46 -1.47 2.72
C ASN A 44 16.31 -2.34 1.47
N TYR A 45 15.99 -3.61 1.66
CA TYR A 45 15.67 -4.52 0.57
C TYR A 45 14.43 -4.05 -0.20
N VAL A 46 13.31 -3.76 0.46
CA VAL A 46 12.09 -3.29 -0.22
C VAL A 46 12.33 -1.97 -0.96
N VAL A 47 13.07 -1.03 -0.35
CA VAL A 47 13.43 0.26 -0.97
C VAL A 47 14.27 0.04 -2.23
N SER A 48 15.29 -0.81 -2.15
CA SER A 48 16.18 -1.10 -3.28
C SER A 48 15.50 -1.88 -4.40
N GLU A 49 14.66 -2.86 -4.07
CA GLU A 49 13.93 -3.68 -5.03
C GLU A 49 12.94 -2.84 -5.86
N GLU A 50 12.29 -1.87 -5.22
CA GLU A 50 11.36 -0.94 -5.87
C GLU A 50 12.05 0.26 -6.55
N GLY A 51 13.39 0.31 -6.51
CA GLY A 51 14.20 1.38 -7.10
C GLY A 51 13.93 2.76 -6.49
N MET A 52 13.58 2.83 -5.20
CA MET A 52 13.33 4.09 -4.50
C MET A 52 14.64 4.75 -4.04
N ASP A 53 14.67 6.08 -4.00
CA ASP A 53 15.79 6.84 -3.42
C ASP A 53 15.65 6.88 -1.88
N PRO A 54 16.64 6.38 -1.11
CA PRO A 54 16.60 6.42 0.36
C PRO A 54 16.52 7.84 0.93
N TRP A 55 16.99 8.86 0.20
CA TRP A 55 16.94 10.25 0.66
C TRP A 55 15.60 10.92 0.35
N GLN A 56 14.84 10.41 -0.62
CA GLN A 56 13.57 10.94 -1.11
C GLN A 56 12.57 9.79 -1.29
N ILE A 57 12.00 9.35 -0.16
CA ILE A 57 11.10 8.19 -0.13
C ILE A 57 9.65 8.66 -0.31
N ASP A 58 8.96 8.06 -1.29
CA ASP A 58 7.51 8.07 -1.39
C ASP A 58 6.93 7.06 -0.38
N ILE A 59 6.30 7.58 0.69
CA ILE A 59 5.74 6.76 1.76
C ILE A 59 4.55 5.91 1.31
N VAL A 60 3.77 6.40 0.34
CA VAL A 60 2.61 5.71 -0.21
C VAL A 60 3.10 4.48 -0.99
N LYS A 61 4.11 4.67 -1.84
CA LYS A 61 4.75 3.57 -2.58
C LYS A 61 5.41 2.57 -1.63
N LEU A 62 6.16 3.04 -0.63
CA LEU A 62 6.83 2.17 0.34
C LEU A 62 5.83 1.33 1.14
N ALA A 63 4.74 1.93 1.64
CA ALA A 63 3.72 1.21 2.39
C ALA A 63 3.06 0.10 1.56
N ASN A 64 2.76 0.37 0.28
CA ASN A 64 2.19 -0.62 -0.64
C ASN A 64 3.16 -1.77 -0.93
N ALA A 65 4.43 -1.43 -1.22
CA ALA A 65 5.46 -2.41 -1.50
C ALA A 65 5.74 -3.30 -0.27
N PHE A 66 5.81 -2.70 0.91
CA PHE A 66 6.03 -3.44 2.16
C PHE A 66 4.85 -4.34 2.54
N ALA A 67 3.62 -3.90 2.28
CA ALA A 67 2.44 -4.75 2.45
C ALA A 67 2.46 -5.96 1.50
N SER A 68 2.85 -5.74 0.24
CA SER A 68 3.01 -6.80 -0.76
C SER A 68 4.12 -7.78 -0.38
N PHE A 69 5.24 -7.27 0.15
CA PHE A 69 6.33 -8.07 0.69
C PHE A 69 5.86 -9.03 1.80
N ILE A 70 5.06 -8.53 2.75
CA ILE A 70 4.50 -9.35 3.83
C ILE A 70 3.53 -10.41 3.30
N GLN A 71 2.70 -10.07 2.32
CA GLN A 71 1.77 -11.03 1.70
C GLN A 71 2.53 -12.20 1.07
N ARG A 72 3.57 -11.92 0.27
CA ARG A 72 4.44 -12.94 -0.33
C ARG A 72 5.11 -13.82 0.72
N LEU A 73 5.54 -13.24 1.84
CA LEU A 73 6.11 -13.98 2.96
C LEU A 73 5.11 -14.94 3.62
N GLY A 74 3.84 -14.53 3.73
CA GLY A 74 2.76 -15.37 4.23
C GLY A 74 2.39 -16.52 3.29
N GLU A 75 2.46 -16.29 1.97
CA GLU A 75 2.18 -17.31 0.95
C GLU A 75 3.20 -18.46 0.96
N MET A 76 4.44 -18.17 1.38
CA MET A 76 5.52 -19.15 1.49
C MET A 76 5.52 -19.95 2.82
N ASP A 77 4.45 -19.87 3.63
CA ASP A 77 4.30 -20.53 4.94
C ASP A 77 5.36 -20.15 6.00
N PHE A 78 6.04 -19.01 5.84
CA PHE A 78 7.05 -18.55 6.80
C PHE A 78 6.45 -17.81 7.99
N LYS A 79 7.10 -17.97 9.15
CA LYS A 79 6.75 -17.21 10.34
C LYS A 79 7.16 -15.75 10.16
N ILE A 80 6.18 -14.86 10.09
CA ILE A 80 6.42 -13.43 10.02
C ILE A 80 6.79 -12.91 11.44
N PRO A 81 7.96 -12.29 11.62
CA PRO A 81 8.34 -11.66 12.89
C PRO A 81 7.35 -10.55 13.25
N ALA A 82 6.93 -10.49 14.52
CA ALA A 82 5.99 -9.47 14.99
C ALA A 82 6.46 -8.04 14.71
N LYS A 83 7.77 -7.80 14.71
CA LYS A 83 8.35 -6.49 14.40
C LYS A 83 8.02 -6.02 12.98
N LEU A 84 8.00 -6.92 11.98
CA LEU A 84 7.62 -6.55 10.61
C LEU A 84 6.15 -6.15 10.52
N ILE A 85 5.26 -6.81 11.26
CA ILE A 85 3.86 -6.43 11.34
C ILE A 85 3.69 -5.03 11.96
N ILE A 86 4.45 -4.72 13.01
CA ILE A 86 4.43 -3.38 13.63
C ILE A 86 4.87 -2.32 12.62
N ILE A 87 5.94 -2.58 11.86
CA ILE A 87 6.43 -1.65 10.83
C ILE A 87 5.38 -1.46 9.74
N ALA A 88 4.71 -2.52 9.30
CA ALA A 88 3.63 -2.41 8.33
C ALA A 88 2.48 -1.52 8.85
N ALA A 89 2.08 -1.69 10.11
CA ALA A 89 1.07 -0.84 10.73
C ALA A 89 1.50 0.63 10.80
N ILE A 90 2.77 0.90 11.12
CA ILE A 90 3.34 2.25 11.13
C ILE A 90 3.33 2.85 9.72
N LEU A 91 3.80 2.12 8.71
CA LEU A 91 3.82 2.58 7.31
C LEU A 91 2.42 2.86 6.78
N LEU A 92 1.44 2.00 7.11
CA LEU A 92 0.04 2.22 6.74
C LEU A 92 -0.53 3.47 7.42
N ARG A 93 -0.22 3.70 8.69
CA ARG A 93 -0.62 4.93 9.38
C ARG A 93 -0.03 6.17 8.69
N LEU A 94 1.26 6.15 8.36
CA LEU A 94 1.92 7.26 7.66
C LEU A 94 1.32 7.52 6.27
N LYS A 95 0.98 6.44 5.53
CA LYS A 95 0.28 6.55 4.26
C LYS A 95 -1.06 7.27 4.41
N VAL A 96 -1.84 6.95 5.45
CA VAL A 96 -3.10 7.65 5.73
C VAL A 96 -2.85 9.12 6.05
N GLU A 97 -1.86 9.42 6.89
CA GLU A 97 -1.53 10.81 7.24
C GLU A 97 -1.20 11.63 5.98
N VAL A 98 -0.37 11.11 5.06
CA VAL A 98 -0.05 11.81 3.80
C VAL A 98 -1.29 12.02 2.92
N LEU A 99 -2.13 11.01 2.76
CA LEU A 99 -3.35 11.15 1.95
C LEU A 99 -4.33 12.17 2.54
N MET A 100 -4.42 12.27 3.87
CA MET A 100 -5.25 13.27 4.53
C MET A 100 -4.68 14.68 4.35
N TYR A 101 -3.36 14.85 4.41
CA TYR A 101 -2.74 16.16 4.14
C TYR A 101 -2.97 16.62 2.70
N GLU A 102 -2.89 15.71 1.72
CA GLU A 102 -3.20 16.02 0.32
C GLU A 102 -4.67 16.45 0.15
N GLU A 103 -5.61 15.77 0.81
CA GLU A 103 -7.04 16.12 0.78
C GLU A 103 -7.32 17.48 1.45
N GLU A 104 -6.68 17.77 2.59
CA GLU A 104 -6.78 19.08 3.26
C GLU A 104 -6.22 20.21 2.38
N GLU A 105 -5.08 20.00 1.70
CA GLU A 105 -4.53 20.98 0.76
C GLU A 105 -5.46 21.22 -0.43
N GLU A 106 -6.04 20.17 -1.01
CA GLU A 106 -7.03 20.28 -2.09
C GLU A 106 -8.26 21.08 -1.66
N GLU A 107 -8.82 20.79 -0.48
CA GLU A 107 -9.97 21.53 0.07
C GLU A 107 -9.65 23.02 0.27
N THR A 108 -8.44 23.36 0.77
CA THR A 108 -8.05 24.77 0.94
C THR A 108 -7.96 25.52 -0.39
N ILE A 109 -7.40 24.89 -1.43
CA ILE A 109 -7.30 25.47 -2.77
C ILE A 109 -8.70 25.67 -3.38
N GLU A 110 -9.62 24.72 -3.19
CA GLU A 110 -11.01 24.88 -3.65
C GLU A 110 -11.72 26.05 -2.97
N LEU A 111 -11.55 26.22 -1.66
CA LEU A 111 -12.13 27.33 -0.90
C LEU A 111 -11.57 28.68 -1.35
N GLU A 112 -10.26 28.78 -1.56
CA GLU A 112 -9.61 29.99 -2.09
C GLU A 112 -10.17 30.36 -3.48
N ASN A 113 -10.32 29.39 -4.37
CA ASN A 113 -10.91 29.59 -5.69
C ASN A 113 -12.38 30.07 -5.62
N ILE A 114 -13.16 29.57 -4.67
CA ILE A 114 -14.54 30.02 -4.44
C ILE A 114 -14.59 31.46 -3.90
N GLU A 115 -13.66 31.82 -2.99
CA GLU A 115 -13.57 33.19 -2.47
C GLU A 115 -13.17 34.21 -3.54
N GLU A 116 -12.28 33.85 -4.45
CA GLU A 116 -11.93 34.69 -5.62
C GLU A 116 -13.10 34.84 -6.61
N MET A 117 -13.98 33.83 -6.69
CA MET A 117 -15.21 33.86 -7.49
C MET A 117 -16.38 34.63 -6.85
N LYS A 118 -16.18 35.41 -5.78
CA LYS A 118 -17.24 36.26 -5.19
C LYS A 118 -17.93 37.09 -6.28
N ILE A 119 -19.16 36.67 -6.59
CA ILE A 119 -20.07 37.38 -7.48
C ILE A 119 -20.35 38.75 -6.85
N ASP A 120 -20.15 39.83 -7.60
CA ASP A 120 -20.60 41.18 -7.23
C ASP A 120 -22.13 41.20 -7.22
N ILE A 121 -22.72 40.67 -6.14
CA ILE A 121 -24.14 40.75 -5.90
C ILE A 121 -24.39 42.19 -5.45
N ASP A 122 -24.93 43.01 -6.35
CA ASP A 122 -25.40 44.34 -6.00
C ASP A 122 -26.63 44.21 -5.09
N LEU A 123 -26.40 44.27 -3.78
CA LEU A 123 -27.43 44.19 -2.74
C LEU A 123 -28.55 45.22 -2.96
N SER A 124 -28.28 46.30 -3.70
CA SER A 124 -29.25 47.35 -4.03
C SER A 124 -30.31 46.92 -5.05
N LYS A 125 -30.11 45.80 -5.77
CA LYS A 125 -31.04 45.27 -6.78
C LYS A 125 -31.92 44.14 -6.27
N ILE A 126 -31.75 43.71 -5.03
CA ILE A 126 -32.57 42.65 -4.44
C ILE A 126 -33.95 43.25 -4.12
N PRO A 127 -35.05 42.70 -4.66
CA PRO A 127 -36.38 43.19 -4.34
C PRO A 127 -36.72 42.91 -2.87
N ASP A 128 -37.36 43.88 -2.22
CA ASP A 128 -37.83 43.71 -0.84
C ASP A 128 -38.75 42.49 -0.73
N ILE A 129 -38.41 41.59 0.19
CA ILE A 129 -39.21 40.39 0.47
C ILE A 129 -40.52 40.86 1.10
N GLN A 130 -41.61 40.84 0.33
CA GLN A 130 -42.93 41.16 0.87
C GLN A 130 -43.41 40.01 1.76
N ALA A 131 -43.84 40.35 2.97
CA ALA A 131 -44.44 39.38 3.88
C ALA A 131 -45.67 38.74 3.22
N PRO A 132 -45.87 37.41 3.39
CA PRO A 132 -47.02 36.73 2.82
C PRO A 132 -48.31 37.36 3.34
N ILE A 133 -49.19 37.74 2.40
CA ILE A 133 -50.47 38.36 2.69
C ILE A 133 -51.31 37.33 3.46
N LYS A 134 -51.57 37.58 4.75
CA LYS A 134 -52.56 36.81 5.50
C LYS A 134 -53.93 37.07 4.88
N ARG A 135 -54.50 36.05 4.22
CA ARG A 135 -55.90 36.06 3.76
C ARG A 135 -56.86 35.86 4.92
#